data_AF-A0A957RMD6-F1
#
_entry.id   AF-A0A957RMD6-F1
#
_cell.length_a   1.000
_cell.length_b   1.000
_cell.length_c   1.000
_cell.angle_alpha   90.00
_cell.angle_beta   90.00
_cell.angle_gamma   90.00
#
_symmetry.space_group_name_H-M   'P 1'
#
loop_
_entity.id
_entity.type
_entity.pdbx_description
1 polymer ?
#
loop_
_entity_poly.entity_id
_entity_poly.type
_entity_poly.pdbx_seq_one_letter_code
_entity_poly.pdbx_strand_id
1 'polypeptide(L)'
;MSETTAVPAKKPNSITWTDVQQLLLRGRAFIALILVVVVFTIIAPNFLAAANIEIMAKHVAINAILGIGMTFVILTGGIDLSVGSLVGLSAMIAGMLINQGIVLPQLGIIIYPHTWLIMFVAIVAVTLMGGISGFIITRFNVAPFIATLGMLYVARGMALLINNGYTFPNLVGRPELGNTGFPELGAGSFIVNYSIWIMIGFALVAAFVAQRTPFGRQVYAIGGNERASELSGVKVKRVKLLVYMISGFCSAVVGLIIASQLVAAHPATGQFFELNAIAAV
;
A
#
# COMPACT_ATOMS: atom_id res chain seq x y z
N MET A 1 -38.85 58.79 11.89
CA MET A 1 -37.63 58.84 12.73
C MET A 1 -37.72 57.62 13.65
N SER A 2 -37.26 56.45 13.22
CA SER A 2 -35.86 55.96 13.19
C SER A 2 -35.25 55.90 14.58
N GLU A 3 -35.06 54.69 15.09
CA GLU A 3 -33.83 54.34 15.80
C GLU A 3 -33.54 52.84 15.60
N THR A 4 -32.65 52.58 14.66
CA THR A 4 -32.10 51.27 14.34
C THR A 4 -31.00 50.98 15.37
N THR A 5 -31.20 50.02 16.26
CA THR A 5 -30.18 49.62 17.23
C THR A 5 -29.06 48.84 16.51
N ALA A 6 -27.93 49.51 16.33
CA ALA A 6 -26.74 48.92 15.69
C ALA A 6 -26.12 47.85 16.60
N VAL A 7 -25.99 46.62 16.08
CA VAL A 7 -25.23 45.53 16.72
C VAL A 7 -23.74 45.91 16.72
N PRO A 8 -23.03 45.85 17.87
CA PRO A 8 -21.62 46.23 17.92
C PRO A 8 -20.76 45.26 17.10
N ALA A 9 -19.93 45.80 16.22
CA ALA A 9 -19.00 45.03 15.40
C ALA A 9 -18.00 44.26 16.28
N LYS A 10 -17.92 42.94 16.09
CA LYS A 10 -16.96 42.04 16.75
C LYS A 10 -15.54 42.48 16.37
N LYS A 11 -14.77 43.00 17.33
CA LYS A 11 -13.36 43.39 17.11
C LYS A 11 -12.56 42.18 16.59
N PRO A 12 -11.64 42.36 15.62
CA PRO A 12 -10.80 41.27 15.16
C PRO A 12 -9.95 40.77 16.33
N ASN A 13 -10.00 39.46 16.61
CA ASN A 13 -9.19 38.84 17.66
C ASN A 13 -7.71 39.11 17.38
N SER A 14 -7.06 39.88 18.25
CA SER A 14 -5.60 40.07 18.21
C SER A 14 -4.94 38.74 18.54
N ILE A 15 -4.07 38.25 17.66
CA ILE A 15 -3.29 37.02 17.88
C ILE A 15 -2.49 37.18 19.17
N THR A 16 -2.75 36.31 20.15
CA THR A 16 -2.05 36.33 21.45
C THR A 16 -0.81 35.44 21.41
N TRP A 17 0.15 35.68 22.31
CA TRP A 17 1.33 34.81 22.45
C TRP A 17 0.97 33.36 22.76
N THR A 18 -0.14 33.14 23.47
CA THR A 18 -0.70 31.82 23.73
C THR A 18 -1.23 31.16 22.45
N ASP A 19 -1.81 31.91 21.52
CA ASP A 19 -2.25 31.38 20.22
C ASP A 19 -1.04 30.94 19.37
N VAL A 20 0.05 31.71 19.40
CA VAL A 20 1.30 31.36 18.71
C VAL A 20 1.95 30.12 19.32
N GLN A 21 2.00 30.01 20.65
CA GLN A 21 2.50 28.81 21.33
C GLN A 21 1.65 27.58 21.00
N GLN A 22 0.32 27.70 20.99
CA GLN A 22 -0.56 26.61 20.61
C GLN A 22 -0.41 26.23 19.14
N LEU A 23 -0.21 27.21 18.24
CA LEU A 23 0.06 26.96 16.83
C LEU A 23 1.39 26.21 16.64
N LEU A 24 2.46 26.61 17.33
CA LEU A 24 3.75 25.95 17.29
C LEU A 24 3.69 24.52 17.85
N LEU A 25 2.98 24.31 18.96
CA LEU A 25 2.81 22.99 19.56
C LEU A 25 1.97 22.06 18.67
N ARG A 26 0.90 22.57 18.04
CA ARG A 26 0.07 21.81 17.09
C ARG A 26 0.81 21.52 15.78
N GLY A 27 1.63 22.46 15.31
CA GLY A 27 2.40 22.38 14.07
C GLY A 27 3.76 21.70 14.19
N ARG A 28 4.16 21.20 15.36
CA ARG A 28 5.54 20.74 15.66
C ARG A 28 6.14 19.78 14.61
N ALA A 29 5.34 18.84 14.09
CA ALA A 29 5.80 17.89 13.08
C ALA A 29 6.05 18.57 11.72
N PHE A 30 5.18 19.51 11.34
CA PHE A 30 5.33 20.28 10.11
C PHE A 30 6.49 21.27 10.21
N ILE A 31 6.69 21.89 11.38
CA ILE A 31 7.84 22.75 11.65
C ILE A 31 9.13 21.94 11.57
N ALA A 32 9.16 20.76 12.19
CA ALA A 32 10.31 19.85 12.09
C ALA A 32 10.59 19.46 10.63
N LEU A 33 9.57 19.15 9.84
CA LEU A 33 9.70 18.87 8.41
C LEU A 33 10.30 20.06 7.64
N ILE A 34 9.76 21.27 7.83
CA ILE A 34 10.29 22.49 7.19
C ILE A 34 11.76 22.69 7.56
N LEU A 35 12.11 22.57 8.84
CA LEU A 35 13.50 22.72 9.30
C LEU A 35 14.42 21.70 8.63
N VAL A 36 14.01 20.43 8.58
CA VAL A 36 14.78 19.37 7.90
C VAL A 36 14.95 19.70 6.41
N VAL A 37 13.89 20.10 5.72
CA VAL A 37 13.93 20.49 4.30
C VAL A 37 14.89 21.65 4.07
N VAL A 38 14.83 22.70 4.89
CA VAL A 38 15.71 23.88 4.79
C VAL A 38 17.17 23.47 5.01
N VAL A 39 17.45 22.70 6.05
CA VAL A 39 18.80 22.22 6.37
C VAL A 39 19.39 21.40 5.22
N PHE A 40 18.65 20.42 4.70
CA PHE A 40 19.14 19.60 3.59
C PHE A 40 19.25 20.38 2.27
N THR A 41 18.41 21.39 2.04
CA THR A 41 18.54 22.29 0.89
C THR A 41 19.86 23.07 0.91
N ILE A 42 20.34 23.45 2.10
CA ILE A 42 21.59 24.19 2.27
C ILE A 42 22.81 23.26 2.22
N ILE A 43 22.75 22.12 2.92
CA ILE A 43 23.91 21.24 3.13
C ILE A 43 24.13 20.26 1.99
N ALA A 44 23.07 19.77 1.35
CA ALA A 44 23.15 18.74 0.31
C ALA A 44 22.93 19.34 -1.09
N PRO A 45 23.98 19.44 -1.92
CA PRO A 45 23.84 19.82 -3.33
C PRO A 45 22.84 18.90 -4.03
N ASN A 46 21.98 19.46 -4.87
CA ASN A 46 20.93 18.74 -5.61
C ASN A 46 19.78 18.15 -4.76
N PHE A 47 19.65 18.50 -3.47
CA PHE A 47 18.53 18.02 -2.66
C PHE A 47 17.16 18.30 -3.29
N LEU A 48 16.96 19.51 -3.81
CA LEU A 48 15.73 19.91 -4.52
C LEU A 48 15.76 19.65 -6.03
N ALA A 49 16.77 18.94 -6.54
CA ALA A 49 16.81 18.60 -7.96
C ALA A 49 15.62 17.70 -8.31
N ALA A 50 15.02 17.91 -9.49
CA ALA A 50 13.83 17.19 -9.93
C ALA A 50 14.01 15.66 -9.87
N ALA A 51 15.19 15.15 -10.23
CA ALA A 51 15.51 13.72 -10.13
C ALA A 51 15.48 13.19 -8.68
N ASN A 52 15.96 13.97 -7.70
CA ASN A 52 15.92 13.57 -6.30
C ASN A 52 14.50 13.59 -5.76
N ILE A 53 13.72 14.63 -6.10
CA ILE A 53 12.29 14.71 -5.76
C ILE A 53 11.52 13.54 -6.35
N GLU A 54 11.81 13.15 -7.59
CA GLU A 54 11.17 11.99 -8.23
C GLU A 54 11.52 10.68 -7.52
N ILE A 55 12.79 10.45 -7.19
CA ILE A 55 13.21 9.26 -6.43
C ILE A 55 12.50 9.22 -5.07
N MET A 56 12.47 10.33 -4.34
CA MET A 56 11.73 10.43 -3.08
C MET A 56 10.24 10.14 -3.27
N ALA A 57 9.62 10.69 -4.32
CA ALA A 57 8.22 10.44 -4.64
C ALA A 57 7.94 8.97 -4.99
N LYS A 58 8.86 8.26 -5.65
CA LYS A 58 8.74 6.79 -5.88
C LYS A 58 8.75 6.01 -4.56
N HIS A 59 9.59 6.37 -3.60
CA HIS A 59 9.60 5.76 -2.28
C HIS A 59 8.33 6.06 -1.48
N VAL A 60 7.83 7.31 -1.57
CA VAL A 60 6.54 7.68 -0.96
C VAL A 60 5.41 6.90 -1.60
N ALA A 61 5.40 6.71 -2.92
CA ALA A 61 4.37 5.94 -3.63
C ALA A 61 4.24 4.51 -3.12
N ILE A 62 5.36 3.82 -2.89
CA ILE A 62 5.39 2.47 -2.32
C ILE A 62 4.68 2.44 -0.96
N ASN A 63 5.07 3.32 -0.03
CA ASN A 63 4.50 3.34 1.32
C ASN A 63 3.04 3.83 1.32
N ALA A 64 2.68 4.79 0.46
CA ALA A 64 1.33 5.32 0.35
C ALA A 64 0.34 4.26 -0.15
N ILE A 65 0.71 3.44 -1.15
CA ILE A 65 -0.16 2.36 -1.64
C ILE A 65 -0.40 1.31 -0.54
N LEU A 66 0.64 0.93 0.21
CA LEU A 66 0.48 0.03 1.37
C LEU A 66 -0.38 0.67 2.46
N GLY A 67 -0.14 1.94 2.78
CA GLY A 67 -0.90 2.72 3.75
C GLY A 67 -2.38 2.80 3.39
N ILE A 68 -2.74 2.91 2.11
CA ILE A 68 -4.14 2.86 1.65
C ILE A 68 -4.79 1.52 2.03
N GLY A 69 -4.13 0.40 1.77
CA GLY A 69 -4.62 -0.92 2.20
C GLY A 69 -4.77 -1.01 3.71
N MET A 70 -3.74 -0.56 4.44
CA MET A 70 -3.72 -0.55 5.91
C MET A 70 -4.79 0.38 6.51
N THR A 71 -5.15 1.48 5.83
CA THR A 71 -6.19 2.41 6.26
C THR A 71 -7.52 1.68 6.43
N PHE A 72 -7.94 0.88 5.44
CA PHE A 72 -9.17 0.10 5.54
C PHE A 72 -9.11 -0.94 6.68
N VAL A 73 -7.94 -1.55 6.89
CA VAL A 73 -7.71 -2.52 7.97
C VAL A 73 -7.90 -1.85 9.34
N ILE A 74 -7.21 -0.73 9.58
CA ILE A 74 -7.27 0.04 10.83
C ILE A 74 -8.69 0.58 11.06
N LEU A 75 -9.36 1.07 10.02
CA LEU A 75 -10.74 1.57 10.13
C LEU A 75 -11.72 0.49 10.61
N THR A 76 -11.45 -0.80 10.37
CA THR A 76 -12.26 -1.90 10.92
C THR A 76 -11.77 -2.46 12.26
N GLY A 77 -10.81 -1.79 12.91
CA GLY A 77 -10.19 -2.20 14.18
C GLY A 77 -9.17 -3.34 14.05
N GLY A 78 -8.64 -3.57 12.85
CA GLY A 78 -7.66 -4.62 12.56
C GLY A 78 -6.21 -4.11 12.49
N ILE A 79 -5.29 -5.07 12.40
CA ILE A 79 -3.88 -4.84 12.07
C ILE A 79 -3.47 -5.93 11.08
N ASP A 80 -2.78 -5.56 9.99
CA ASP A 80 -2.26 -6.51 9.00
C ASP A 80 -0.72 -6.44 8.95
N LEU A 81 -0.06 -7.38 9.62
CA LEU A 81 1.39 -7.49 9.60
C LEU A 81 1.93 -8.18 8.33
N SER A 82 1.07 -8.84 7.56
CA SER A 82 1.51 -9.65 6.43
C SER A 82 1.93 -8.83 5.22
N VAL A 83 1.56 -7.55 5.15
CA VAL A 83 1.76 -6.67 3.98
C VAL A 83 3.18 -6.72 3.41
N GLY A 84 4.20 -6.62 4.27
CA GLY A 84 5.60 -6.64 3.83
C GLY A 84 6.04 -7.99 3.24
N SER A 85 5.57 -9.10 3.82
CA SER A 85 5.84 -10.45 3.28
C SER A 85 5.07 -10.74 1.99
N LEU A 86 3.86 -10.18 1.84
CA LEU A 86 3.03 -10.30 0.65
C LEU A 86 3.62 -9.52 -0.53
N VAL A 87 4.24 -8.37 -0.28
CA VAL A 87 5.07 -7.64 -1.27
C VAL A 87 6.19 -8.56 -1.80
N GLY A 88 6.94 -9.19 -0.91
CA GLY A 88 8.02 -10.12 -1.29
C GLY A 88 7.49 -11.34 -2.07
N LEU A 89 6.39 -11.94 -1.63
CA LEU A 89 5.76 -13.06 -2.32
C LEU A 89 5.31 -12.67 -3.73
N SER A 90 4.71 -11.49 -3.91
CA SER A 90 4.28 -11.01 -5.23
C SER A 90 5.46 -10.83 -6.19
N ALA A 91 6.55 -10.23 -5.71
CA ALA A 91 7.79 -10.09 -6.46
C ALA A 91 8.35 -11.46 -6.89
N MET A 92 8.39 -12.43 -5.96
CA MET A 92 8.90 -13.78 -6.24
C MET A 92 8.04 -14.55 -7.23
N ILE A 93 6.70 -14.44 -7.14
CA ILE A 93 5.79 -15.06 -8.13
C ILE A 93 6.04 -14.49 -9.52
N ALA A 94 6.17 -13.17 -9.64
CA ALA A 94 6.48 -12.53 -10.92
C ALA A 94 7.86 -12.97 -11.45
N GLY A 95 8.88 -12.98 -10.59
CA GLY A 95 10.24 -13.40 -10.97
C GLY A 95 10.30 -14.85 -11.44
N MET A 96 9.60 -15.76 -10.74
CA MET A 96 9.48 -17.16 -11.12
C MET A 96 8.84 -17.30 -12.50
N LEU A 97 7.70 -16.65 -12.75
CA LEU A 97 6.98 -16.78 -14.01
C LEU A 97 7.73 -16.14 -15.20
N ILE A 98 8.50 -15.07 -14.96
CA ILE A 98 9.32 -14.44 -16.00
C ILE A 98 10.52 -15.33 -16.37
N ASN A 99 11.28 -15.81 -15.38
CA ASN A 99 12.54 -16.51 -15.63
C ASN A 99 12.36 -18.02 -15.90
N GLN A 100 11.43 -18.67 -15.20
CA GLN A 100 11.24 -20.11 -15.25
C GLN A 100 9.96 -20.53 -16.00
N GLY A 101 8.97 -19.63 -16.10
CA GLY A 101 7.69 -19.95 -16.70
C GLY A 101 6.86 -20.91 -15.83
N ILE A 102 5.80 -21.45 -16.40
CA ILE A 102 4.97 -22.49 -15.79
C ILE A 102 5.48 -23.84 -16.30
N VAL A 103 6.14 -24.60 -15.43
CA VAL A 103 6.61 -25.94 -15.73
C VAL A 103 5.45 -26.93 -15.51
N LEU A 104 5.13 -27.72 -16.54
CA LEU A 104 4.17 -28.82 -16.49
C LEU A 104 4.94 -30.14 -16.62
N PRO A 105 5.47 -30.71 -15.52
CA PRO A 105 6.36 -31.87 -15.58
C PRO A 105 5.73 -33.09 -16.26
N GLN A 106 4.42 -33.29 -16.08
CA GLN A 106 3.67 -34.41 -16.65
C GLN A 106 3.60 -34.38 -18.17
N LEU A 107 3.76 -33.19 -18.78
CA LEU A 107 3.71 -32.99 -20.22
C LEU A 107 5.09 -32.66 -20.81
N GLY A 108 6.10 -32.40 -19.98
CA GLY A 108 7.43 -31.93 -20.43
C GLY A 108 7.40 -30.55 -21.09
N ILE A 109 6.34 -29.77 -20.87
CA ILE A 109 6.14 -28.45 -21.50
C ILE A 109 6.40 -27.35 -20.47
N ILE A 110 7.09 -26.29 -20.91
CA ILE A 110 7.23 -25.04 -20.16
C ILE A 110 6.47 -23.95 -20.92
N ILE A 111 5.51 -23.32 -20.25
CA ILE A 111 4.71 -22.23 -20.82
C ILE A 111 5.21 -20.91 -20.25
N TYR A 112 5.61 -19.99 -21.11
CA TYR A 112 5.98 -18.63 -20.72
C TYR A 112 4.80 -17.69 -20.98
N PRO A 113 4.04 -17.29 -19.94
CA PRO A 113 2.93 -16.38 -20.11
C PRO A 113 3.41 -14.96 -20.44
N HIS A 114 2.57 -14.21 -21.17
CA HIS A 114 2.79 -12.79 -21.41
C HIS A 114 2.86 -12.01 -20.09
N THR A 115 3.65 -10.94 -20.04
CA THR A 115 3.93 -10.16 -18.82
C THR A 115 2.68 -9.67 -18.09
N TRP A 116 1.64 -9.27 -18.83
CA TRP A 116 0.36 -8.86 -18.23
C TRP A 116 -0.34 -9.99 -17.48
N LEU A 117 -0.29 -11.22 -18.00
CA LEU A 117 -0.83 -12.39 -17.33
C LEU A 117 -0.01 -12.73 -16.07
N ILE A 118 1.32 -12.56 -16.12
CA ILE A 118 2.19 -12.72 -14.95
C ILE A 118 1.78 -11.76 -13.83
N MET A 119 1.64 -10.47 -14.14
CA MET A 119 1.21 -9.47 -13.16
C MET A 119 -0.18 -9.78 -12.61
N PHE A 120 -1.12 -10.19 -13.46
CA PHE A 120 -2.46 -10.59 -13.03
C PHE A 120 -2.43 -11.79 -12.08
N VAL A 121 -1.65 -12.83 -12.39
CA VAL A 121 -1.51 -14.02 -11.54
C VAL A 121 -0.91 -13.65 -10.18
N ALA A 122 0.16 -12.84 -10.16
CA ALA A 122 0.78 -12.37 -8.93
C ALA A 122 -0.21 -11.55 -8.07
N ILE A 123 -0.99 -10.66 -8.69
CA ILE A 123 -2.01 -9.87 -8.01
C ILE A 123 -3.08 -10.77 -7.41
N VAL A 124 -3.65 -11.69 -8.19
CA VAL A 124 -4.71 -12.58 -7.71
C VAL A 124 -4.22 -13.48 -6.59
N ALA A 125 -3.07 -14.14 -6.76
CA ALA A 125 -2.51 -15.04 -5.76
C ALA A 125 -2.32 -14.34 -4.41
N VAL A 126 -1.70 -13.15 -4.41
CA VAL A 126 -1.39 -12.42 -3.18
C VAL A 126 -2.64 -11.75 -2.58
N THR A 127 -3.59 -11.29 -3.40
CA THR A 127 -4.91 -10.82 -2.94
C THR A 127 -5.66 -11.94 -2.20
N LEU A 128 -5.61 -13.17 -2.72
CA LEU A 128 -6.20 -14.33 -2.07
C LEU A 128 -5.52 -14.67 -0.74
N MET A 129 -4.20 -14.48 -0.62
CA MET A 129 -3.50 -14.65 0.66
C MET A 129 -3.98 -13.65 1.73
N GLY A 130 -4.20 -12.39 1.35
CA GLY A 130 -4.90 -11.42 2.22
C GLY A 130 -6.32 -11.86 2.56
N GLY A 131 -7.05 -12.39 1.58
CA GLY A 131 -8.37 -13.00 1.78
C GLY A 131 -8.36 -14.17 2.77
N ILE A 132 -7.33 -15.03 2.76
CA ILE A 132 -7.19 -16.12 3.75
C ILE A 132 -7.05 -15.56 5.16
N SER A 133 -6.27 -14.50 5.34
CA SER A 133 -6.18 -13.81 6.63
C SER A 133 -7.54 -13.27 7.08
N GLY A 134 -8.25 -12.56 6.19
CA GLY A 134 -9.61 -12.07 6.47
C GLY A 134 -10.61 -13.19 6.76
N PHE A 135 -10.49 -14.32 6.07
CA PHE A 135 -11.32 -15.50 6.30
C PHE A 135 -11.06 -16.10 7.68
N ILE A 136 -9.79 -16.26 8.05
CA ILE A 136 -9.41 -16.83 9.35
C ILE A 136 -9.95 -15.96 10.49
N ILE A 137 -9.75 -14.64 10.38
CA ILE A 137 -10.21 -13.65 11.36
C ILE A 137 -11.73 -13.71 11.53
N THR A 138 -12.47 -13.71 10.42
CA THR A 138 -13.94 -13.57 10.45
C THR A 138 -14.69 -14.89 10.66
N ARG A 139 -14.11 -16.03 10.28
CA ARG A 139 -14.75 -17.35 10.40
C ARG A 139 -14.44 -18.05 11.71
N PHE A 140 -13.21 -17.93 12.19
CA PHE A 140 -12.72 -18.59 13.40
C PHE A 140 -12.56 -17.64 14.58
N ASN A 141 -12.91 -16.36 14.43
CA ASN A 141 -12.80 -15.33 15.48
C ASN A 141 -11.37 -15.20 16.05
N VAL A 142 -10.37 -15.39 15.20
CA VAL A 142 -8.96 -15.20 15.57
C VAL A 142 -8.63 -13.71 15.59
N ALA A 143 -7.83 -13.27 16.56
CA ALA A 143 -7.37 -11.90 16.63
C ALA A 143 -6.58 -11.51 15.36
N PRO A 144 -6.85 -10.35 14.73
CA PRO A 144 -6.18 -9.89 13.51
C PRO A 144 -4.67 -9.96 13.52
N PHE A 145 -4.06 -9.52 14.63
CA PHE A 145 -2.62 -9.53 14.81
C PHE A 145 -2.03 -10.95 14.68
N ILE A 146 -2.67 -11.95 15.31
CA ILE A 146 -2.19 -13.34 15.29
C ILE A 146 -2.34 -13.95 13.90
N ALA A 147 -3.50 -13.77 13.28
CA ALA A 147 -3.76 -14.32 11.95
C ALA A 147 -2.80 -13.75 10.89
N THR A 148 -2.58 -12.44 10.91
CA THR A 148 -1.72 -11.75 9.93
C THR A 148 -0.23 -11.96 10.23
N LEU A 149 0.17 -12.13 11.50
CA LEU A 149 1.52 -12.58 11.84
C LEU A 149 1.79 -14.00 11.33
N GLY A 150 0.82 -14.90 11.45
CA GLY A 150 0.90 -16.25 10.86
C GLY A 150 1.05 -16.19 9.34
N MET A 151 0.22 -15.37 8.68
CA MET A 151 0.32 -15.15 7.24
C MET A 151 1.65 -14.52 6.84
N LEU A 152 2.24 -13.65 7.67
CA LEU A 152 3.58 -13.10 7.44
C LEU A 152 4.60 -14.23 7.26
N TYR A 153 4.64 -15.19 8.19
CA TYR A 153 5.56 -16.32 8.12
C TYR A 153 5.26 -17.26 6.96
N VAL A 154 3.98 -17.53 6.68
CA VAL A 154 3.57 -18.35 5.53
C VAL A 154 4.02 -17.71 4.22
N ALA A 155 3.70 -16.44 3.99
CA ALA A 155 4.07 -15.73 2.77
C ALA A 155 5.58 -15.59 2.61
N ARG A 156 6.30 -15.27 3.70
CA ARG A 156 7.77 -15.20 3.68
C ARG A 156 8.39 -16.58 3.41
N GLY A 157 7.87 -17.62 4.04
CA GLY A 157 8.31 -19.00 3.80
C GLY A 157 8.07 -19.44 2.36
N MET A 158 6.89 -19.17 1.80
CA MET A 158 6.60 -19.42 0.39
C MET A 158 7.55 -18.66 -0.53
N ALA A 159 7.79 -17.36 -0.27
CA ALA A 159 8.73 -16.56 -1.04
C ALA A 159 10.15 -17.15 -1.04
N LEU A 160 10.60 -17.69 0.10
CA LEU A 160 11.89 -18.39 0.20
C LEU A 160 11.90 -19.69 -0.60
N LEU A 161 10.84 -20.50 -0.51
CA LEU A 161 10.75 -21.80 -1.17
C LEU A 161 10.70 -21.72 -2.69
N ILE A 162 10.14 -20.64 -3.26
CA ILE A 162 10.03 -20.45 -4.73
C ILE A 162 11.39 -20.57 -5.44
N ASN A 163 12.48 -20.09 -4.81
CA ASN A 163 13.81 -20.10 -5.41
C ASN A 163 14.91 -20.45 -4.41
N ASN A 164 14.62 -21.28 -3.40
CA ASN A 164 15.57 -21.69 -2.35
C ASN A 164 16.29 -20.52 -1.65
N GLY A 165 15.58 -19.40 -1.46
CA GLY A 165 16.14 -18.17 -0.86
C GLY A 165 16.92 -17.29 -1.83
N TYR A 166 17.19 -17.72 -3.06
CA TYR A 166 17.92 -16.93 -4.05
C TYR A 166 17.05 -15.86 -4.71
N THR A 167 17.74 -14.84 -5.22
CA THR A 167 17.12 -13.79 -6.05
C THR A 167 16.84 -14.30 -7.45
N PHE A 168 15.74 -13.87 -8.06
CA PHE A 168 15.59 -13.90 -9.51
C PHE A 168 16.20 -12.63 -10.10
N PRO A 169 17.37 -12.69 -10.75
CA PRO A 169 17.96 -11.53 -11.40
C PRO A 169 17.35 -11.32 -12.79
N ASN A 170 17.62 -10.14 -13.35
CA ASN A 170 17.41 -9.81 -14.77
C ASN A 170 15.97 -10.09 -15.26
N LEU A 171 14.98 -9.50 -14.57
CA LEU A 171 13.55 -9.61 -14.92
C LEU A 171 13.15 -8.77 -16.15
N VAL A 172 13.99 -8.75 -17.19
CA VAL A 172 13.69 -8.06 -18.46
C VAL A 172 12.80 -8.90 -19.39
N GLY A 173 12.69 -10.20 -19.12
CA GLY A 173 12.03 -11.16 -20.00
C GLY A 173 12.90 -11.54 -21.21
N ARG A 174 12.33 -12.32 -22.12
CA ARG A 174 12.99 -12.78 -23.34
C ARG A 174 12.09 -12.53 -24.55
N PRO A 175 12.54 -11.82 -25.60
CA PRO A 175 11.71 -11.52 -26.76
C PRO A 175 11.17 -12.78 -27.45
N GLU A 176 11.95 -13.86 -27.46
CA GLU A 176 11.58 -15.14 -28.08
C GLU A 176 10.41 -15.82 -27.35
N LEU A 177 10.19 -15.46 -26.07
CA LEU A 177 9.16 -16.02 -25.21
C LEU A 177 7.94 -15.09 -25.06
N GLY A 178 7.98 -13.89 -25.67
CA GLY A 178 6.87 -12.93 -25.60
C GLY A 178 6.54 -12.42 -24.19
N ASN A 179 7.50 -12.48 -23.25
CA ASN A 179 7.31 -12.08 -21.84
C ASN A 179 8.15 -10.85 -21.44
N THR A 180 8.47 -10.00 -22.41
CA THR A 180 9.20 -8.74 -22.24
C THR A 180 8.30 -7.58 -21.80
N GLY A 181 8.90 -6.51 -21.28
CA GLY A 181 8.19 -5.27 -20.92
C GLY A 181 7.83 -5.17 -19.44
N PHE A 182 8.29 -6.12 -18.61
CA PHE A 182 8.15 -6.02 -17.16
C PHE A 182 8.85 -4.79 -16.56
N PRO A 183 10.07 -4.39 -17.00
CA PRO A 183 10.75 -3.20 -16.47
C PRO A 183 10.00 -1.89 -16.70
N GLU A 184 9.12 -1.82 -17.71
CA GLU A 184 8.34 -0.61 -18.02
C GLU A 184 7.45 -0.18 -16.86
N LEU A 185 6.95 -1.12 -16.05
CA LEU A 185 6.11 -0.78 -14.88
C LEU A 185 6.86 0.11 -13.87
N GLY A 186 8.14 -0.17 -13.63
CA GLY A 186 8.97 0.49 -12.62
C GLY A 186 9.87 1.59 -13.18
N ALA A 187 10.35 1.45 -14.41
CA ALA A 187 11.21 2.42 -15.07
C ALA A 187 10.44 3.43 -15.94
N GLY A 188 9.27 3.04 -16.45
CA GLY A 188 8.47 3.88 -17.35
C GLY A 188 7.99 5.17 -16.70
N SER A 189 7.84 6.19 -17.53
CA SER A 189 7.40 7.52 -17.09
C SER A 189 6.49 8.19 -18.11
N PHE A 190 5.53 8.95 -17.60
CA PHE A 190 4.72 9.89 -18.36
C PHE A 190 4.67 11.19 -17.55
N ILE A 191 5.51 12.17 -17.88
CA ILE A 191 5.82 13.36 -17.06
C ILE A 191 6.60 13.00 -15.77
N VAL A 192 6.07 12.06 -14.99
CA VAL A 192 6.70 11.43 -13.83
C VAL A 192 6.57 9.91 -13.93
N ASN A 193 7.35 9.17 -13.13
CA ASN A 193 7.32 7.71 -13.11
C ASN A 193 5.93 7.12 -12.85
N TYR A 194 5.64 5.98 -13.49
CA TYR A 194 4.35 5.29 -13.37
C TYR A 194 3.97 4.92 -11.93
N SER A 195 4.94 4.65 -11.05
CA SER A 195 4.66 4.37 -9.62
C SER A 195 3.89 5.49 -8.94
N ILE A 196 4.17 6.75 -9.31
CA ILE A 196 3.51 7.94 -8.76
C ILE A 196 2.08 8.04 -9.30
N TRP A 197 1.88 7.77 -10.59
CA TRP A 197 0.53 7.72 -11.19
C TRP A 197 -0.32 6.60 -10.61
N ILE A 198 0.26 5.42 -10.38
CA ILE A 198 -0.42 4.30 -9.73
C ILE A 198 -0.84 4.71 -8.31
N MET A 199 0.06 5.34 -7.53
CA MET A 199 -0.29 5.88 -6.21
C MET A 199 -1.46 6.87 -6.28
N ILE A 200 -1.43 7.84 -7.20
CA ILE A 200 -2.52 8.81 -7.37
C ILE A 200 -3.83 8.10 -7.71
N GLY A 201 -3.80 7.14 -8.64
CA GLY A 201 -4.97 6.34 -9.01
C GLY A 201 -5.53 5.57 -7.81
N PHE A 202 -4.68 4.91 -7.04
CA PHE A 202 -5.06 4.22 -5.81
C PHE A 202 -5.66 5.17 -4.78
N ALA A 203 -5.06 6.34 -4.56
CA ALA A 203 -5.56 7.33 -3.62
C ALA A 203 -6.95 7.86 -4.03
N LEU A 204 -7.15 8.15 -5.32
CA LEU A 204 -8.45 8.60 -5.85
C LEU A 204 -9.52 7.52 -5.72
N VAL A 205 -9.20 6.27 -6.10
CA VAL A 205 -10.11 5.14 -5.97
C VAL A 205 -10.44 4.87 -4.51
N ALA A 206 -9.44 4.86 -3.62
CA ALA A 206 -9.65 4.64 -2.20
C ALA A 206 -10.48 5.76 -1.56
N ALA A 207 -10.22 7.02 -1.88
CA ALA A 207 -11.01 8.16 -1.42
C ALA A 207 -12.47 8.06 -1.89
N PHE A 208 -12.68 7.73 -3.17
CA PHE A 208 -14.03 7.50 -3.70
C PHE A 208 -14.72 6.33 -3.00
N VAL A 209 -14.05 5.19 -2.86
CA VAL A 209 -14.59 4.00 -2.19
C VAL A 209 -14.94 4.31 -0.74
N ALA A 210 -14.05 4.95 0.02
CA ALA A 210 -14.25 5.29 1.42
C ALA A 210 -15.40 6.28 1.63
N GLN A 211 -15.50 7.32 0.80
CA GLN A 211 -16.46 8.41 1.02
C GLN A 211 -17.80 8.23 0.31
N ARG A 212 -17.81 7.58 -0.85
CA ARG A 212 -18.97 7.59 -1.76
C ARG A 212 -19.67 6.24 -1.91
N THR A 213 -19.05 5.12 -1.48
CA THR A 213 -19.65 3.79 -1.65
C THR A 213 -20.29 3.24 -0.38
N PRO A 214 -21.27 2.31 -0.49
CA PRO A 214 -21.80 1.60 0.66
C PRO A 214 -20.73 0.82 1.44
N PHE A 215 -19.73 0.28 0.75
CA PHE A 215 -18.63 -0.45 1.38
C PHE A 215 -17.84 0.46 2.34
N GLY A 216 -17.47 1.67 1.91
CA GLY A 216 -16.80 2.65 2.77
C GLY A 216 -17.62 2.99 4.02
N ARG A 217 -18.92 3.27 3.86
CA ARG A 217 -19.81 3.52 5.01
C ARG A 217 -19.87 2.34 5.99
N GLN A 218 -19.89 1.11 5.48
CA GLN A 218 -19.87 -0.09 6.31
C GLN A 218 -18.55 -0.26 7.05
N VAL A 219 -17.41 0.04 6.42
CA VAL A 219 -16.09 0.02 7.06
C VAL A 219 -16.05 0.97 8.26
N TYR A 220 -16.46 2.23 8.09
CA TYR A 220 -16.51 3.19 9.21
C TYR A 220 -17.49 2.78 10.31
N ALA A 221 -18.67 2.24 9.95
CA ALA A 221 -19.65 1.77 10.94
C ALA A 221 -19.09 0.64 11.81
N ILE A 222 -18.40 -0.34 11.19
CA ILE A 222 -17.75 -1.44 11.90
C ILE A 222 -16.69 -0.92 12.88
N GLY A 223 -15.88 0.05 12.46
CA GLY A 223 -14.88 0.69 13.32
C GLY A 223 -15.46 1.40 14.53
N GLY A 224 -16.64 2.03 14.39
CA GLY A 224 -17.33 2.69 15.50
C GLY A 224 -17.91 1.70 16.51
N ASN A 225 -18.61 0.67 16.04
CA ASN A 225 -19.10 -0.43 16.87
C ASN A 225 -19.47 -1.65 16.01
N GLU A 226 -18.64 -2.70 16.07
CA GLU A 226 -18.83 -3.93 15.30
C GLU A 226 -20.14 -4.64 15.64
N ARG A 227 -20.49 -4.73 16.93
CA ARG A 227 -21.69 -5.43 17.37
C ARG A 227 -22.97 -4.70 16.98
N ALA A 228 -23.00 -3.38 17.13
CA ALA A 228 -24.13 -2.55 16.70
C ALA A 228 -24.30 -2.59 15.18
N SER A 229 -23.20 -2.61 14.43
CA SER A 229 -23.22 -2.75 12.98
C SER A 229 -23.83 -4.08 12.53
N GLU A 230 -23.46 -5.18 13.19
CA GLU A 230 -24.02 -6.50 12.91
C GLU A 230 -25.54 -6.55 13.19
N LEU A 231 -25.98 -6.01 14.33
CA LEU A 231 -27.41 -5.90 14.67
C LEU A 231 -28.19 -4.98 13.73
N SER A 232 -27.50 -4.01 13.09
CA SER A 232 -28.06 -3.11 12.09
C SER A 232 -28.04 -3.69 10.67
N GLY A 233 -27.72 -4.97 10.51
CA GLY A 233 -27.77 -5.68 9.23
C GLY A 233 -26.51 -5.54 8.36
N VAL A 234 -25.43 -4.94 8.87
CA VAL A 234 -24.14 -4.91 8.15
C VAL A 234 -23.55 -6.32 8.11
N LYS A 235 -23.14 -6.77 6.92
CA LYS A 235 -22.45 -8.06 6.73
C LYS A 235 -20.99 -7.98 7.17
N VAL A 236 -20.75 -7.77 8.46
CA VAL A 236 -19.44 -7.49 9.07
C VAL A 236 -18.34 -8.45 8.57
N LYS A 237 -18.62 -9.76 8.59
CA LYS A 237 -17.67 -10.79 8.13
C LYS A 237 -17.24 -10.60 6.68
N ARG A 238 -18.17 -10.25 5.79
CA ARG A 238 -17.87 -10.01 4.37
C ARG A 238 -17.06 -8.73 4.18
N VAL A 239 -17.38 -7.67 4.93
CA VAL A 239 -16.66 -6.40 4.85
C VAL A 239 -15.22 -6.59 5.32
N LYS A 240 -15.01 -7.19 6.50
CA LYS A 240 -13.67 -7.51 7.00
C LYS A 240 -12.88 -8.40 6.04
N LEU A 241 -13.49 -9.44 5.45
CA LEU A 241 -12.83 -10.26 4.42
C LEU A 241 -12.30 -9.42 3.25
N LEU A 242 -13.15 -8.55 2.69
CA LEU A 242 -12.78 -7.68 1.58
C LEU A 242 -11.69 -6.68 1.96
N VAL A 243 -11.70 -6.17 3.20
CA VAL A 243 -10.66 -5.27 3.71
C VAL A 243 -9.28 -5.92 3.67
N TYR A 244 -9.13 -7.17 4.13
CA TYR A 244 -7.85 -7.87 4.04
C TYR A 244 -7.48 -8.28 2.60
N MET A 245 -8.47 -8.53 1.73
CA MET A 245 -8.19 -8.70 0.29
C MET A 245 -7.64 -7.41 -0.33
N ILE A 246 -8.20 -6.24 0.01
CA ILE A 246 -7.70 -4.94 -0.45
C ILE A 246 -6.26 -4.71 0.03
N SER A 247 -5.96 -5.06 1.29
CA SER A 247 -4.60 -5.00 1.83
C SER A 247 -3.61 -5.89 1.04
N GLY A 248 -4.00 -7.14 0.76
CA GLY A 248 -3.22 -8.06 -0.08
C GLY A 248 -3.06 -7.56 -1.53
N PHE A 249 -4.10 -6.97 -2.10
CA PHE A 249 -4.06 -6.37 -3.45
C PHE A 249 -3.07 -5.20 -3.52
N CYS A 250 -3.11 -4.28 -2.56
CA CYS A 250 -2.15 -3.18 -2.49
C CYS A 250 -0.71 -3.70 -2.35
N SER A 251 -0.51 -4.71 -1.50
CA SER A 251 0.79 -5.37 -1.31
C SER A 251 1.30 -6.03 -2.58
N ALA A 252 0.42 -6.66 -3.36
CA ALA A 252 0.78 -7.29 -4.62
C ALA A 252 1.27 -6.27 -5.66
N VAL A 253 0.53 -5.17 -5.82
CA VAL A 253 0.91 -4.10 -6.77
C VAL A 253 2.25 -3.49 -6.38
N VAL A 254 2.49 -3.26 -5.09
CA VAL A 254 3.77 -2.74 -4.59
C VAL A 254 4.92 -3.73 -4.83
N GLY A 255 4.70 -5.03 -4.63
CA GLY A 255 5.68 -6.07 -4.95
C GLY A 255 6.08 -6.08 -6.42
N LEU A 256 5.11 -5.94 -7.33
CA LEU A 256 5.37 -5.84 -8.78
C LEU A 256 6.14 -4.56 -9.13
N ILE A 257 5.76 -3.41 -8.57
CA ILE A 257 6.46 -2.14 -8.80
C ILE A 257 7.93 -2.26 -8.38
N ILE A 258 8.20 -2.77 -7.18
CA ILE A 258 9.59 -2.91 -6.67
C ILE A 258 10.39 -3.89 -7.52
N ALA A 259 9.82 -5.05 -7.83
CA ALA A 259 10.49 -6.05 -8.65
C ALA A 259 10.82 -5.51 -10.05
N SER A 260 9.94 -4.69 -10.61
CA SER A 260 10.14 -4.03 -11.90
C SER A 260 11.20 -2.93 -11.83
N GLN A 261 11.17 -2.07 -10.79
CA GLN A 261 12.17 -1.02 -10.57
C GLN A 261 13.59 -1.58 -10.40
N LEU A 262 13.73 -2.68 -9.66
CA LEU A 262 15.01 -3.33 -9.41
C LEU A 262 15.41 -4.31 -10.51
N VAL A 263 14.49 -4.64 -11.43
CA VAL A 263 14.65 -5.70 -12.45
C VAL A 263 15.09 -7.01 -11.80
N ALA A 264 14.64 -7.26 -10.56
CA ALA A 264 15.03 -8.38 -9.73
C ALA A 264 13.98 -8.64 -8.64
N ALA A 265 13.83 -9.90 -8.24
CA ALA A 265 12.94 -10.29 -7.14
C ALA A 265 13.72 -11.06 -6.07
N HIS A 266 13.69 -10.56 -4.83
CA HIS A 266 14.34 -11.17 -3.67
C HIS A 266 13.27 -11.59 -2.63
N PRO A 267 13.38 -12.77 -1.98
CA PRO A 267 12.39 -13.22 -1.01
C PRO A 267 12.16 -12.28 0.17
N ALA A 268 13.21 -11.57 0.60
CA ALA A 268 13.18 -10.56 1.68
C ALA A 268 12.63 -9.18 1.26
N THR A 269 12.24 -8.97 0.00
CA THR A 269 11.62 -7.70 -0.42
C THR A 269 10.40 -7.40 0.46
N GLY A 270 10.26 -6.13 0.86
CA GLY A 270 9.20 -5.66 1.77
C GLY A 270 9.40 -5.97 3.24
N GLN A 271 10.58 -6.42 3.68
CA GLN A 271 10.88 -6.59 5.10
C GLN A 271 10.69 -5.27 5.87
N PHE A 272 9.97 -5.33 7.00
CA PHE A 272 9.59 -4.19 7.86
C PHE A 272 8.63 -3.17 7.22
N PHE A 273 8.10 -3.43 6.03
CA PHE A 273 7.17 -2.50 5.37
C PHE A 273 5.83 -2.42 6.10
N GLU A 274 5.46 -3.43 6.88
CA GLU A 274 4.30 -3.39 7.76
C GLU A 274 4.36 -2.24 8.77
N LEU A 275 5.54 -1.93 9.33
CA LEU A 275 5.71 -0.81 10.26
C LEU A 275 5.56 0.53 9.55
N ASN A 276 6.13 0.65 8.34
CA ASN A 276 6.02 1.85 7.52
C ASN A 276 4.58 2.08 7.04
N ALA A 277 3.87 1.01 6.68
CA ALA A 277 2.48 1.07 6.26
C ALA A 277 1.57 1.54 7.40
N ILE A 278 1.79 1.05 8.62
CA ILE A 278 1.07 1.51 9.83
C ILE A 278 1.36 2.99 10.11
N ALA A 279 2.62 3.41 10.00
CA ALA A 279 3.01 4.80 10.24
C ALA A 279 2.49 5.78 9.17
N ALA A 280 2.13 5.28 7.99
CA ALA A 280 1.62 6.07 6.88
C ALA A 280 0.11 6.35 6.95
N VAL A 281 -0.65 5.64 7.80
CA VAL A 281 -2.09 5.84 8.02
C VAL A 281 -2.33 6.99 8.99
#